data_AF-A0A2S8Q3V8-F1
#
_entry.id   AF-A0A2S8Q3V8-F1
#
_cell.length_a   1.000
_cell.length_b   1.000
_cell.length_c   1.000
_cell.angle_alpha   90.00
_cell.angle_beta   90.00
_cell.angle_gamma   90.00
#
_symmetry.space_group_name_H-M   'P 1'
#
loop_
_entity.id
_entity.type
_entity.pdbx_description
1 polymer ?
#
loop_
_entity_poly.entity_id
_entity_poly.type
_entity_poly.pdbx_seq_one_letter_code
_entity_poly.pdbx_strand_id
1 'polypeptide(L)'
;MNQIYKIAWIGLAINVLTCFVFLATITVLSADYSVLSSREQYLVDKSLIVNALMVVFILLEVVNLFVILKMPKYAKISSFIVSSFFPFGAVYFIGCLLSIQRVTLSPFSEYQGNNAADSAVYFVRDRYWKKACIFGGLTLVMLIHGAINICMMIAAMHFVSYRKTEDRCFFAEKEDGFLLTPTALSKTIFLPYGCINKVEERENSVLVAVYLNQKIDIVFSKKFIAREDLVKIIESLSQAASNNQGNIITLEM
;
A
#
# COMPACT_ATOMS: atom_id res chain seq x y z
N MET A 1 14.52 10.76 -6.71
CA MET A 1 13.36 11.03 -5.81
C MET A 1 11.98 10.87 -6.46
N ASN A 2 11.85 10.68 -7.79
CA ASN A 2 10.54 10.59 -8.47
C ASN A 2 9.73 9.30 -8.21
N GLN A 3 10.36 8.28 -7.62
CA GLN A 3 9.72 6.99 -7.32
C GLN A 3 8.93 6.98 -6.01
N ILE A 4 9.25 7.87 -5.06
CA ILE A 4 8.51 8.00 -3.80
C ILE A 4 7.41 9.06 -3.99
N TYR A 5 6.17 8.73 -3.64
CA TYR A 5 5.06 9.67 -3.73
C TYR A 5 5.22 10.81 -2.73
N LYS A 6 4.85 12.03 -3.16
CA LYS A 6 4.82 13.23 -2.31
C LYS A 6 4.05 13.01 -1.00
N ILE A 7 2.98 12.22 -1.04
CA ILE A 7 2.16 11.93 0.14
C ILE A 7 2.93 11.16 1.25
N ALA A 8 3.94 10.36 0.89
CA ALA A 8 4.80 9.70 1.89
C ALA A 8 5.64 10.74 2.64
N TRP A 9 6.20 11.73 1.93
CA TRP A 9 6.94 12.83 2.53
C TRP A 9 6.04 13.74 3.39
N ILE A 10 4.81 13.98 2.95
CA ILE A 10 3.81 14.72 3.73
C ILE A 10 3.50 13.96 5.02
N GLY A 11 3.28 12.65 4.95
CA GLY A 11 3.06 11.80 6.13
C GLY A 11 4.23 11.85 7.12
N LEU A 12 5.46 11.73 6.63
CA LEU A 12 6.67 11.87 7.44
C LEU A 12 6.73 13.24 8.12
N ALA A 13 6.46 14.32 7.38
CA ALA A 13 6.46 15.68 7.93
C ALA A 13 5.40 15.86 9.03
N ILE A 14 4.21 15.28 8.87
CA ILE A 14 3.16 15.28 9.90
C ILE A 14 3.63 14.53 11.16
N ASN A 15 4.28 13.37 11.00
CA ASN A 15 4.79 12.60 12.15
C ASN A 15 5.92 13.35 12.87
N VAL A 16 6.84 13.97 12.13
CA VAL A 16 7.89 14.84 12.68
C VAL A 16 7.30 16.01 13.45
N LEU A 17 6.31 16.71 12.87
CA LEU A 17 5.62 17.80 13.54
C LEU A 17 4.91 17.33 14.82
N THR A 18 4.27 16.16 14.77
CA THR A 18 3.61 15.56 15.93
C THR A 18 4.60 15.29 17.05
N CYS A 19 5.76 14.71 16.73
CA CYS A 19 6.83 14.47 17.69
C CYS A 19 7.38 15.78 18.26
N PHE A 20 7.54 16.82 17.44
CA PHE A 20 8.01 18.13 17.89
C PHE A 20 7.02 18.80 18.84
N VAL A 21 5.72 18.80 18.51
CA VAL A 21 4.66 19.34 19.38
C VAL A 21 4.60 18.57 20.69
N PHE A 22 4.74 17.25 20.64
CA PHE A 22 4.76 16.40 21.84
C PHE A 22 5.96 16.73 22.73
N LEU A 23 7.16 16.84 22.17
CA LEU A 23 8.36 17.26 22.88
C LEU A 23 8.20 18.64 23.51
N ALA A 24 7.72 19.64 22.76
CA ALA A 24 7.51 20.99 23.26
C ALA A 24 6.53 21.01 24.45
N THR A 25 5.47 20.21 24.38
CA THR A 25 4.48 20.06 25.47
C THR A 25 5.14 19.47 26.72
N ILE A 26 5.96 18.43 26.57
CA ILE A 26 6.69 17.83 27.69
C ILE A 26 7.68 18.84 28.28
N THR A 27 8.43 19.57 27.45
CA THR A 27 9.40 20.55 27.92
C THR A 27 8.74 21.64 28.76
N VAL A 28 7.61 22.19 28.30
CA VAL A 28 6.84 23.17 29.06
C VAL A 28 6.35 22.58 30.38
N LEU A 29 5.82 21.35 30.37
CA LEU A 29 5.34 20.70 31.59
C LEU A 29 6.48 20.39 32.58
N SER A 30 7.68 20.12 32.08
CA SER A 30 8.87 19.85 32.89
C SER A 30 9.58 21.09 33.44
N ALA A 31 9.23 22.30 33.01
CA ALA A 31 9.90 23.52 33.44
C ALA A 31 9.80 23.72 34.97
N ASP A 32 8.66 23.35 35.55
CA ASP A 32 8.39 23.40 37.00
C ASP A 32 8.35 22.01 37.62
N TYR A 33 9.22 21.09 37.17
CA TYR A 33 9.18 19.68 37.57
C TYR A 33 9.16 19.44 39.09
N SER A 34 9.90 20.27 39.85
CA SER A 34 9.96 20.17 41.31
C SER A 34 8.68 20.60 42.03
N VAL A 35 7.81 21.36 41.34
CA VAL A 35 6.52 21.86 41.86
C VAL A 35 5.38 20.91 41.51
N LEU A 36 5.58 20.02 40.51
CA LEU A 36 4.61 19.01 40.11
C LEU A 36 4.33 17.99 41.22
N SER A 37 3.11 17.47 41.24
CA SER A 37 2.76 16.32 42.07
C SER A 37 3.51 15.05 41.60
N SER A 38 3.67 14.07 42.48
CA SER A 38 4.35 12.80 42.13
C SER A 38 3.70 12.06 40.96
N ARG A 39 2.38 12.23 40.76
CA ARG A 39 1.66 11.66 39.62
C ARG A 39 2.02 12.37 38.31
N GLU A 40 2.15 13.69 38.33
CA GLU A 40 2.52 14.48 37.14
C GLU A 40 3.99 14.26 36.78
N GLN A 41 4.88 14.18 37.77
CA GLN A 41 6.28 13.78 37.59
C GLN A 41 6.39 12.43 36.87
N TYR A 42 5.65 11.42 37.34
CA TYR A 42 5.58 10.11 36.69
C TYR A 42 5.09 10.20 35.23
N LEU A 43 4.09 11.04 34.94
CA LEU A 43 3.59 11.24 33.59
C LEU A 43 4.62 11.91 32.68
N VAL A 44 5.37 12.89 33.18
CA VAL A 44 6.46 13.55 32.45
C VAL A 44 7.56 12.53 32.12
N ASP A 45 8.03 11.76 33.10
CA ASP A 45 9.05 10.73 32.91
C ASP A 45 8.62 9.69 31.87
N LYS A 46 7.37 9.22 31.94
CA LYS A 46 6.81 8.29 30.94
C LYS A 46 6.69 8.94 29.57
N SER A 47 6.29 10.20 29.49
CA SER A 47 6.14 10.92 28.23
C SER A 47 7.50 11.15 27.56
N LEU A 48 8.57 11.39 28.32
CA LEU A 48 9.94 11.46 27.80
C LEU A 48 10.38 10.14 27.15
N ILE A 49 10.07 9.00 27.78
CA ILE A 49 10.35 7.67 27.21
C ILE A 49 9.57 7.47 25.90
N VAL A 50 8.28 7.82 25.88
CA VAL A 50 7.45 7.74 24.68
C VAL A 50 7.99 8.64 23.57
N ASN A 51 8.43 9.85 23.89
CA ASN A 51 9.02 10.77 22.93
C ASN A 51 10.33 10.22 22.35
N ALA A 52 11.20 9.64 23.18
CA ALA A 52 12.42 8.98 22.71
C ALA A 52 12.09 7.83 21.72
N LEU A 53 11.07 7.03 22.01
CA LEU A 53 10.57 6.01 21.09
C LEU A 53 10.02 6.61 19.79
N MET A 54 9.27 7.71 19.84
CA MET A 54 8.78 8.40 18.63
C MET A 54 9.94 8.83 17.73
N VAL A 55 11.02 9.37 18.29
CA VAL A 55 12.22 9.75 17.52
C VAL A 55 12.84 8.53 16.84
N VAL A 56 12.98 7.40 17.55
CA VAL A 56 13.47 6.14 16.96
C VAL A 56 12.58 5.70 15.81
N PHE A 57 11.26 5.77 15.96
CA PHE A 57 10.31 5.41 14.91
C PHE A 57 10.38 6.34 13.69
N ILE A 58 10.60 7.64 13.87
CA ILE A 58 10.87 8.57 12.74
C ILE A 58 12.12 8.14 11.97
N LEU A 59 13.20 7.78 12.67
CA LEU A 59 14.41 7.29 12.00
C LEU A 59 14.11 6.01 11.20
N LEU A 60 13.31 5.10 11.76
CA LEU A 60 12.85 3.90 11.05
C LEU A 60 11.96 4.23 9.84
N GLU A 61 11.13 5.27 9.89
CA GLU A 61 10.36 5.74 8.73
C GLU A 61 11.29 6.23 7.61
N VAL A 62 12.34 6.98 7.96
CA VAL A 62 13.34 7.43 6.98
C VAL A 62 14.07 6.23 6.37
N VAL A 63 14.56 5.30 7.19
CA VAL A 63 15.21 4.06 6.71
C VAL A 63 14.26 3.26 5.82
N ASN A 64 13.00 3.15 6.20
CA ASN A 64 11.98 2.43 5.44
C ASN A 64 11.78 3.01 4.04
N LEU A 65 11.90 4.33 3.85
CA LEU A 65 11.87 4.93 2.50
C LEU A 65 13.01 4.43 1.60
N PHE A 66 14.20 4.18 2.15
CA PHE A 66 15.30 3.55 1.39
C PHE A 66 15.03 2.07 1.11
N VAL A 67 14.44 1.35 2.08
CA VAL A 67 14.05 -0.05 1.89
C VAL A 67 13.02 -0.19 0.77
N ILE A 68 12.09 0.76 0.59
CA ILE A 68 11.14 0.75 -0.54
C ILE A 68 11.86 0.69 -1.88
N LEU A 69 12.97 1.41 -2.04
CA LEU A 69 13.70 1.50 -3.30
C LEU A 69 14.48 0.22 -3.63
N LYS A 70 14.99 -0.48 -2.60
CA LYS A 70 15.84 -1.66 -2.78
C LYS A 70 15.08 -2.97 -2.64
N MET A 71 14.14 -3.04 -1.70
CA MET A 71 13.43 -4.25 -1.32
C MET A 71 11.95 -3.96 -0.96
N PRO A 72 11.12 -3.58 -1.95
CA PRO A 72 9.73 -3.15 -1.75
C PRO A 72 8.84 -4.19 -1.04
N LYS A 73 9.16 -5.49 -1.17
CA LYS A 73 8.43 -6.58 -0.50
C LYS A 73 8.48 -6.48 1.03
N TYR A 74 9.64 -6.16 1.59
CA TYR A 74 9.81 -6.03 3.05
C TYR A 74 9.29 -4.68 3.55
N ALA A 75 9.42 -3.64 2.72
CA ALA A 75 8.98 -2.29 3.06
C ALA A 75 7.48 -2.19 3.41
N LYS A 76 6.63 -3.09 2.89
CA LYS A 76 5.20 -3.11 3.19
C LYS A 76 4.90 -3.40 4.67
N ILE A 77 5.59 -4.38 5.25
CA ILE A 77 5.36 -4.77 6.65
C ILE A 77 5.98 -3.74 7.58
N SER A 78 7.21 -3.32 7.30
CA SER A 78 7.87 -2.28 8.10
C SER A 78 7.11 -0.97 8.06
N SER A 79 6.63 -0.49 6.89
CA SER A 79 5.80 0.72 6.81
C SER A 79 4.54 0.63 7.68
N PHE A 80 3.90 -0.53 7.75
CA PHE A 80 2.73 -0.71 8.62
C PHE A 80 3.09 -0.60 10.10
N ILE A 81 4.16 -1.27 10.53
CA ILE A 81 4.62 -1.26 11.93
C ILE A 81 5.00 0.15 12.37
N VAL A 82 5.85 0.84 11.58
CA VAL A 82 6.33 2.18 11.97
C VAL A 82 5.19 3.21 12.02
N SER A 83 4.26 3.13 11.06
CA SER A 83 3.10 4.03 11.01
C SER A 83 2.15 3.84 12.17
N SER A 84 2.01 2.60 12.68
CA SER A 84 1.05 2.30 13.75
C SER A 84 1.39 3.01 15.06
N PHE A 85 2.64 3.45 15.22
CA PHE A 85 3.09 4.19 16.40
C PHE A 85 2.60 5.65 16.43
N PHE A 86 2.22 6.21 15.28
CA PHE A 86 1.78 7.60 15.17
C PHE A 86 0.26 7.71 14.99
N PRO A 87 -0.39 8.70 15.61
CA PRO A 87 -1.83 8.93 15.45
C PRO A 87 -2.23 9.23 13.99
N PHE A 88 -1.34 9.89 13.23
CA PHE A 88 -1.55 10.22 11.83
C PHE A 88 -0.74 9.35 10.86
N GLY A 89 -0.19 8.22 11.34
CA GLY A 89 0.68 7.37 10.55
C GLY A 89 0.01 6.76 9.31
N ALA A 90 -1.32 6.75 9.24
CA ALA A 90 -2.06 6.33 8.05
C ALA A 90 -1.63 7.09 6.78
N VAL A 91 -1.33 8.40 6.88
CA VAL A 91 -0.90 9.21 5.73
C VAL A 91 0.44 8.71 5.19
N TYR A 92 1.42 8.51 6.09
CA TYR A 92 2.72 7.95 5.73
C TYR A 92 2.57 6.54 5.15
N PHE A 93 1.80 5.66 5.81
CA PHE A 93 1.55 4.29 5.34
C PHE A 93 0.97 4.23 3.93
N ILE A 94 -0.08 5.02 3.65
CA ILE A 94 -0.69 5.09 2.32
C ILE A 94 0.33 5.56 1.29
N GLY A 95 1.16 6.54 1.63
CA GLY A 95 2.25 7.00 0.78
C GLY A 95 3.31 5.93 0.50
N CYS A 96 3.67 5.14 1.51
CA CYS A 96 4.56 3.99 1.34
C CYS A 96 3.94 2.94 0.41
N LEU A 97 2.67 2.57 0.60
CA LEU A 97 1.99 1.59 -0.26
C LEU A 97 1.97 2.03 -1.73
N LEU A 98 1.63 3.30 -1.98
CA LEU A 98 1.66 3.86 -3.33
C LEU A 98 3.06 3.83 -3.93
N SER A 99 4.07 4.18 -3.14
CA SER A 99 5.48 4.18 -3.57
C SER A 99 5.99 2.77 -3.88
N ILE A 100 5.65 1.79 -3.04
CA ILE A 100 5.94 0.36 -3.25
C ILE A 100 5.37 -0.10 -4.59
N GLN A 101 4.09 0.17 -4.85
CA GLN A 101 3.46 -0.22 -6.13
C GLN A 101 4.13 0.47 -7.33
N ARG A 102 4.50 1.74 -7.21
CA ARG A 102 5.20 2.47 -8.29
C ARG A 102 6.59 1.92 -8.56
N VAL A 103 7.34 1.55 -7.52
CA VAL A 103 8.68 0.94 -7.67
C VAL A 103 8.55 -0.46 -8.27
N THR A 104 7.66 -1.31 -7.74
CA THR A 104 7.46 -2.68 -8.25
C THR A 104 7.00 -2.70 -9.71
N LEU A 105 6.17 -1.73 -10.11
CA LEU A 105 5.62 -1.65 -11.46
C LEU A 105 6.36 -0.66 -12.37
N SER A 106 7.53 -0.15 -11.95
CA SER A 106 8.29 0.80 -12.77
C SER A 106 8.72 0.26 -14.14
N PRO A 107 8.98 -1.05 -14.34
CA PRO A 107 9.36 -1.58 -15.65
C PRO A 107 8.22 -1.58 -16.69
N PHE A 108 6.96 -1.41 -16.25
CA PHE A 108 5.81 -1.42 -17.15
C PHE A 108 5.42 0.00 -17.58
N SER A 109 4.96 0.15 -18.82
CA SER A 109 4.31 1.38 -19.28
C SER A 109 3.00 1.60 -18.52
N GLU A 110 2.74 2.86 -18.15
CA GLU A 110 1.47 3.25 -17.55
C GLU A 110 0.45 3.50 -18.66
N TYR A 111 -0.67 2.78 -18.61
CA TYR A 111 -1.76 3.02 -19.56
C TYR A 111 -2.54 4.25 -19.11
N GLN A 112 -2.62 5.27 -19.98
CA GLN A 112 -3.35 6.51 -19.74
C GLN A 112 -4.67 6.61 -20.50
N GLY A 113 -5.05 5.57 -21.26
CA GLY A 113 -6.26 5.59 -22.08
C GLY A 113 -7.54 5.43 -21.25
N ASN A 114 -8.58 6.20 -21.61
CA ASN A 114 -9.93 6.10 -21.04
C ASN A 114 -10.83 5.10 -21.77
N ASN A 115 -10.32 4.39 -22.76
CA ASN A 115 -11.13 3.50 -23.59
C ASN A 115 -11.35 2.18 -22.87
N ALA A 116 -12.44 2.13 -22.09
CA ALA A 116 -13.03 0.89 -21.60
C ALA A 116 -13.26 -0.04 -22.80
N ALA A 117 -12.52 -1.14 -22.86
CA ALA A 117 -12.84 -2.20 -23.80
C ALA A 117 -14.18 -2.83 -23.40
N ASP A 118 -14.96 -3.34 -24.36
CA ASP A 118 -16.24 -3.99 -24.09
C ASP A 118 -16.12 -5.21 -23.15
N SER A 119 -14.91 -5.77 -23.00
CA SER A 119 -14.57 -6.88 -22.10
C SER A 119 -13.93 -6.46 -20.77
N ALA A 120 -14.00 -5.18 -20.39
CA ALA A 120 -13.36 -4.68 -19.18
C ALA A 120 -14.00 -5.24 -17.89
N VAL A 121 -13.17 -5.82 -17.03
CA VAL A 121 -13.53 -6.24 -15.69
C VAL A 121 -13.17 -5.15 -14.70
N TYR A 122 -14.11 -4.78 -13.83
CA TYR A 122 -13.94 -3.74 -12.83
C TYR A 122 -13.75 -4.30 -11.42
N PHE A 123 -13.19 -3.48 -10.54
CA PHE A 123 -13.15 -3.80 -9.12
C PHE A 123 -14.56 -3.80 -8.52
N VAL A 124 -14.85 -4.76 -7.63
CA VAL A 124 -16.08 -4.75 -6.82
C VAL A 124 -15.93 -3.71 -5.71
N ARG A 125 -16.17 -2.45 -6.06
CA ARG A 125 -15.93 -1.26 -5.24
C ARG A 125 -16.63 -1.32 -3.88
N ASP A 126 -17.84 -1.85 -3.83
CA ASP A 126 -18.64 -2.02 -2.61
C ASP A 126 -17.92 -2.87 -1.53
N ARG A 127 -17.07 -3.82 -1.93
CA ARG A 127 -16.29 -4.62 -0.96
C ARG A 127 -15.26 -3.76 -0.22
N TYR A 128 -14.67 -2.75 -0.87
CA TYR A 128 -13.76 -1.80 -0.21
C TYR A 128 -14.51 -0.91 0.77
N TRP A 129 -15.68 -0.41 0.36
CA TRP A 129 -16.53 0.42 1.22
C TRP A 129 -16.98 -0.35 2.48
N LYS A 130 -17.53 -1.55 2.31
CA LYS A 130 -17.93 -2.43 3.43
C LYS A 130 -16.78 -2.67 4.41
N LYS A 131 -15.57 -2.95 3.91
CA LYS A 131 -14.39 -3.12 4.77
C LYS A 131 -14.00 -1.83 5.48
N ALA A 132 -14.03 -0.68 4.80
CA ALA A 132 -13.76 0.62 5.42
C ALA A 132 -14.77 0.90 6.56
N CYS A 133 -16.06 0.63 6.35
CA CYS A 133 -17.09 0.78 7.39
C CYS A 133 -16.87 -0.17 8.58
N ILE A 134 -16.56 -1.45 8.33
CA ILE A 134 -16.30 -2.43 9.41
C ILE A 134 -15.12 -1.98 10.27
N PHE A 135 -13.99 -1.65 9.65
CA PHE A 135 -12.80 -1.20 10.39
C PHE A 135 -12.98 0.19 11.01
N GLY A 136 -13.77 1.07 10.39
CA GLY A 136 -14.16 2.36 10.97
C GLY A 136 -14.99 2.19 12.23
N GLY A 137 -16.01 1.32 12.19
CA GLY A 137 -16.80 0.96 13.37
C GLY A 137 -15.96 0.32 14.47
N LEU A 138 -15.06 -0.60 14.10
CA LEU A 138 -14.12 -1.22 15.06
C LEU A 138 -13.19 -0.19 15.70
N THR A 139 -12.72 0.80 14.93
CA THR A 139 -11.92 1.92 15.46
C THR A 139 -12.68 2.67 16.55
N LEU A 140 -13.97 2.90 16.35
CA LEU A 140 -14.82 3.61 17.32
C LEU A 140 -15.00 2.83 18.62
N VAL A 141 -15.12 1.50 18.55
CA VAL A 141 -15.17 0.61 19.73
C VAL A 141 -13.81 0.53 20.44
N MET A 142 -12.73 0.48 19.66
CA MET A 142 -11.36 0.36 20.17
C MET A 142 -10.81 1.67 20.78
N LEU A 143 -11.52 2.80 20.65
CA LEU A 143 -11.21 4.05 21.37
C LEU A 143 -11.00 3.83 22.87
N ILE A 144 -11.72 2.85 23.44
CA ILE A 144 -11.69 2.52 24.86
C ILE A 144 -10.43 1.71 25.24
N HIS A 145 -9.77 1.05 24.29
CA HIS A 145 -8.73 0.04 24.55
C HIS A 145 -7.32 0.43 24.02
N GLY A 146 -7.16 1.61 23.40
CA GLY A 146 -5.85 2.14 23.00
C GLY A 146 -5.22 1.55 21.73
N ALA A 147 -5.85 0.57 21.07
CA ALA A 147 -5.37 -0.05 19.81
C ALA A 147 -5.92 0.62 18.54
N ILE A 148 -6.21 1.92 18.61
CA ILE A 148 -7.00 2.68 17.63
C ILE A 148 -6.29 2.79 16.27
N ASN A 149 -4.98 3.02 16.29
CA ASN A 149 -4.19 3.36 15.11
C ASN A 149 -4.22 2.27 14.04
N ILE A 150 -4.19 0.99 14.45
CA ILE A 150 -4.22 -0.15 13.52
C ILE A 150 -5.54 -0.19 12.75
N CYS A 151 -6.67 -0.11 13.46
CA CYS A 151 -7.98 -0.14 12.82
C CYS A 151 -8.20 1.09 11.92
N MET A 152 -7.75 2.26 12.38
CA MET A 152 -7.82 3.50 11.63
C MET A 152 -7.00 3.42 10.33
N MET A 153 -5.78 2.89 10.39
CA MET A 153 -4.94 2.69 9.20
C MET A 153 -5.58 1.76 8.18
N ILE A 154 -6.14 0.62 8.63
CA ILE A 154 -6.81 -0.33 7.74
C ILE A 154 -8.07 0.30 7.12
N ALA A 155 -8.86 1.03 7.91
CA ALA A 155 -10.02 1.76 7.42
C ALA A 155 -9.65 2.82 6.37
N ALA A 156 -8.63 3.65 6.65
CA ALA A 156 -8.14 4.67 5.73
C ALA A 156 -7.62 4.06 4.43
N MET A 157 -6.85 2.97 4.50
CA MET A 157 -6.38 2.24 3.32
C MET A 157 -7.54 1.75 2.43
N HIS A 158 -8.58 1.15 3.04
CA HIS A 158 -9.75 0.68 2.30
C HIS A 158 -10.59 1.84 1.74
N PHE A 159 -10.72 2.96 2.46
CA PHE A 159 -11.40 4.15 1.97
C PHE A 159 -10.68 4.79 0.76
N VAL A 160 -9.34 4.90 0.82
CA VAL A 160 -8.55 5.38 -0.32
C VAL A 160 -8.66 4.41 -1.50
N SER A 161 -8.65 3.10 -1.24
CA SER A 161 -8.85 2.08 -2.27
C SER A 161 -10.22 2.19 -2.94
N TYR A 162 -11.28 2.41 -2.15
CA TYR A 162 -12.64 2.67 -2.64
C TYR A 162 -12.67 3.88 -3.58
N ARG A 163 -12.06 5.00 -3.19
CA ARG A 163 -11.99 6.22 -4.02
C ARG A 163 -11.17 6.01 -5.29
N LYS A 164 -10.02 5.34 -5.19
CA LYS A 164 -9.14 5.13 -6.35
C LYS A 164 -9.66 4.13 -7.38
N THR A 165 -10.60 3.27 -7.00
CA THR A 165 -11.15 2.25 -7.92
C THR A 165 -12.36 2.74 -8.70
N GLU A 166 -12.81 3.97 -8.46
CA GLU A 166 -13.83 4.63 -9.27
C GLU A 166 -13.39 4.69 -10.73
N ASP A 167 -14.22 4.13 -11.61
CA ASP A 167 -14.04 4.03 -13.06
C ASP A 167 -12.73 3.39 -13.52
N ARG A 168 -12.02 2.70 -12.62
CA ARG A 168 -10.80 1.98 -12.94
C ARG A 168 -11.07 0.52 -13.26
N CYS A 169 -10.66 0.12 -14.47
CA CYS A 169 -10.61 -1.25 -14.89
C CYS A 169 -9.57 -2.06 -14.07
N PHE A 170 -9.95 -3.23 -13.60
CA PHE A 170 -9.04 -4.23 -13.03
C PHE A 170 -8.30 -4.97 -14.14
N PHE A 171 -9.02 -5.47 -15.14
CA PHE A 171 -8.48 -6.26 -16.24
C PHE A 171 -9.22 -6.00 -17.53
N ALA A 172 -8.52 -5.79 -18.63
CA ALA A 172 -9.12 -5.77 -19.96
C ALA A 172 -8.18 -6.41 -20.98
N GLU A 173 -8.76 -7.07 -21.97
CA GLU A 173 -8.02 -7.61 -23.10
C GLU A 173 -7.89 -6.54 -24.20
N LYS A 174 -6.73 -6.49 -24.84
CA LYS A 174 -6.39 -5.62 -25.98
C LYS A 174 -5.69 -6.46 -27.05
N GLU A 175 -5.58 -5.91 -28.25
CA GLU A 175 -5.06 -6.61 -29.43
C GLU A 175 -3.68 -7.26 -29.19
N ASP A 176 -2.77 -6.57 -28.48
CA ASP A 176 -1.39 -7.04 -28.27
C ASP A 176 -1.07 -7.45 -26.82
N GLY A 177 -2.06 -7.49 -25.93
CA GLY A 177 -1.86 -7.90 -24.55
C GLY A 177 -3.00 -7.54 -23.62
N PHE A 178 -2.68 -7.46 -22.33
CA PHE A 178 -3.65 -7.18 -21.29
C PHE A 178 -3.40 -5.82 -20.63
N LEU A 179 -4.47 -5.14 -20.27
CA LEU A 179 -4.45 -4.09 -19.27
C LEU A 179 -4.71 -4.71 -17.92
N LEU A 180 -3.84 -4.44 -16.95
CA LEU A 180 -3.96 -4.99 -15.59
C LEU A 180 -3.75 -3.88 -14.57
N THR A 181 -4.63 -3.82 -13.57
CA THR A 181 -4.46 -3.00 -12.38
C THR A 181 -4.32 -3.93 -11.17
N PRO A 182 -3.09 -4.34 -10.79
CA PRO A 182 -2.90 -5.41 -9.80
C PRO A 182 -3.55 -5.16 -8.43
N THR A 183 -3.59 -3.89 -8.00
CA THR A 183 -4.21 -3.47 -6.73
C THR A 183 -4.92 -2.13 -6.89
N ALA A 184 -5.85 -1.81 -5.99
CA ALA A 184 -6.52 -0.51 -5.97
C ALA A 184 -5.56 0.71 -5.89
N LEU A 185 -4.35 0.51 -5.38
CA LEU A 185 -3.34 1.57 -5.22
C LEU A 185 -2.32 1.60 -6.36
N SER A 186 -2.27 0.58 -7.21
CA SER A 186 -1.34 0.54 -8.32
C SER A 186 -1.79 1.41 -9.50
N LYS A 187 -0.86 1.67 -10.40
CA LYS A 187 -1.18 2.13 -11.75
C LYS A 187 -1.74 0.98 -12.58
N THR A 188 -2.44 1.31 -13.66
CA THR A 188 -2.82 0.35 -14.69
C THR A 188 -1.64 0.16 -15.61
N ILE A 189 -1.22 -1.08 -15.80
CA ILE A 189 -0.09 -1.45 -16.64
C ILE A 189 -0.57 -2.13 -17.91
N PHE A 190 0.19 -1.97 -18.99
CA PHE A 190 0.06 -2.82 -20.16
C PHE A 190 1.01 -4.02 -20.02
N LEU A 191 0.48 -5.21 -20.26
CA LEU A 191 1.16 -6.48 -20.12
C LEU A 191 1.09 -7.22 -21.48
N PRO A 192 2.14 -7.15 -22.32
CA PRO A 192 2.18 -7.87 -23.58
C PRO A 192 1.99 -9.37 -23.40
N TYR A 193 1.32 -10.06 -24.33
CA TYR A 193 1.14 -11.51 -24.21
C TYR A 193 2.46 -12.24 -23.99
N GLY A 194 3.47 -11.92 -24.81
CA GLY A 194 4.76 -12.60 -24.83
C GLY A 194 5.60 -12.52 -23.55
N CYS A 195 5.32 -11.58 -22.64
CA CYS A 195 6.10 -11.47 -21.41
C CYS A 195 5.59 -12.37 -20.28
N ILE A 196 4.40 -12.95 -20.41
CA ILE A 196 3.78 -13.79 -19.37
C ILE A 196 4.40 -15.18 -19.41
N ASN A 197 5.11 -15.56 -18.34
CA ASN A 197 5.80 -16.84 -18.28
C ASN A 197 4.99 -17.88 -17.49
N LYS A 198 4.42 -17.50 -16.35
CA LYS A 198 3.66 -18.41 -15.49
C LYS A 198 2.53 -17.68 -14.78
N VAL A 199 1.39 -18.37 -14.65
CA VAL A 199 0.30 -17.98 -13.77
C VAL A 199 0.16 -19.04 -12.67
N GLU A 200 0.10 -18.60 -11.43
CA GLU A 200 -0.05 -19.46 -10.26
C GLU A 200 -1.22 -18.97 -9.42
N GLU A 201 -2.27 -19.77 -9.38
CA GLU A 201 -3.39 -19.54 -8.49
C GLU A 201 -3.02 -19.97 -7.06
N ARG A 202 -3.17 -19.05 -6.10
CA ARG A 202 -3.00 -19.30 -4.67
C ARG A 202 -4.34 -19.14 -3.97
N GLU A 203 -4.45 -19.60 -2.73
CA GLU A 203 -5.71 -19.56 -1.97
C GLU A 203 -6.42 -18.19 -2.04
N ASN A 204 -5.71 -17.10 -1.76
CA ASN A 204 -6.29 -15.75 -1.64
C ASN A 204 -5.85 -14.74 -2.73
N SER A 205 -4.97 -15.17 -3.64
CA SER A 205 -4.31 -14.31 -4.62
C SER A 205 -3.95 -15.08 -5.88
N VAL A 206 -3.67 -14.37 -6.95
CA VAL A 206 -3.06 -14.93 -8.15
C VAL A 206 -1.69 -14.27 -8.32
N LEU A 207 -0.68 -15.08 -8.61
CA LEU A 207 0.65 -14.61 -8.98
C LEU A 207 0.84 -14.79 -10.49
N VAL A 208 1.21 -13.72 -11.16
CA VAL A 208 1.59 -13.71 -12.57
C VAL A 208 3.08 -13.40 -12.63
N ALA A 209 3.88 -14.39 -13.00
CA ALA A 209 5.30 -14.25 -13.21
C ALA A 209 5.55 -13.80 -14.66
N VAL A 210 6.22 -12.68 -14.79
CA VAL A 210 6.49 -12.00 -16.06
C VAL A 210 7.99 -11.91 -16.26
N TYR A 211 8.45 -12.06 -17.49
CA TYR A 211 9.84 -11.84 -17.87
C TYR A 211 9.94 -10.60 -18.78
N LEU A 212 10.50 -9.53 -18.22
CA LEU A 212 10.70 -8.24 -18.89
C LEU A 212 12.12 -7.78 -18.56
N ASN A 213 13.11 -8.31 -19.28
CA ASN A 213 14.56 -8.24 -19.03
C ASN A 213 15.02 -8.82 -17.68
N GLN A 214 14.11 -8.95 -16.73
CA GLN A 214 14.25 -9.57 -15.42
C GLN A 214 12.92 -10.23 -15.03
N LYS A 215 12.98 -11.19 -14.10
CA LYS A 215 11.78 -11.81 -13.53
C LYS A 215 11.06 -10.81 -12.62
N ILE A 216 9.77 -10.59 -12.88
CA ILE A 216 8.90 -9.74 -12.07
C ILE A 216 7.64 -10.54 -11.70
N ASP A 217 7.35 -10.61 -10.40
CA ASP A 217 6.15 -11.26 -9.91
C ASP A 217 5.06 -10.21 -9.61
N ILE A 218 3.98 -10.25 -10.38
CA ILE A 218 2.78 -9.44 -10.15
C ILE A 218 1.80 -10.25 -9.32
N VAL A 219 1.28 -9.66 -8.24
CA VAL A 219 0.33 -10.34 -7.35
C VAL A 219 -0.93 -9.50 -7.19
N PHE A 220 -2.09 -10.10 -7.46
CA PHE A 220 -3.39 -9.48 -7.21
C PHE A 220 -4.29 -10.36 -6.34
N SER A 221 -5.24 -9.73 -5.64
CA SER A 221 -6.14 -10.43 -4.72
C SER A 221 -7.45 -10.82 -5.39
N LYS A 222 -7.90 -12.05 -5.11
CA LYS A 222 -9.21 -12.55 -5.55
C LYS A 222 -10.39 -11.85 -4.85
N LYS A 223 -10.14 -11.20 -3.70
CA LYS A 223 -11.18 -10.71 -2.79
C LYS A 223 -12.00 -9.54 -3.35
N PHE A 224 -11.51 -8.83 -4.36
CA PHE A 224 -12.12 -7.59 -4.86
C PHE A 224 -12.59 -7.69 -6.31
N ILE A 225 -12.72 -8.90 -6.84
CA ILE A 225 -13.18 -9.21 -8.20
C ILE A 225 -14.37 -10.16 -8.11
N ALA A 226 -15.31 -10.10 -9.05
CA ALA A 226 -16.39 -11.08 -9.14
C ALA A 226 -15.80 -12.47 -9.45
N ARG A 227 -16.44 -13.53 -8.93
CA ARG A 227 -15.89 -14.89 -9.06
C ARG A 227 -15.86 -15.35 -10.53
N GLU A 228 -16.91 -15.05 -11.28
CA GLU A 228 -17.04 -15.40 -12.69
C GLU A 228 -15.98 -14.69 -13.54
N ASP A 229 -15.78 -13.40 -13.32
CA ASP A 229 -14.74 -12.63 -14.00
C ASP A 229 -13.33 -13.11 -13.63
N LEU A 230 -13.10 -13.47 -12.36
CA LEU A 230 -11.82 -13.99 -11.91
C LEU A 230 -11.43 -15.27 -12.65
N VAL A 231 -12.37 -16.19 -12.86
CA VAL A 231 -12.13 -17.45 -13.61
C VAL A 231 -11.70 -17.13 -15.03
N LYS A 232 -12.45 -16.26 -15.73
CA LYS A 232 -12.12 -15.83 -17.10
C LYS A 232 -10.72 -15.20 -17.18
N ILE A 233 -10.39 -14.32 -16.23
CA ILE A 233 -9.08 -13.65 -16.18
C ILE A 233 -7.94 -14.67 -16.01
N ILE A 234 -8.11 -15.62 -15.10
CA ILE A 234 -7.09 -16.66 -14.86
C ILE A 234 -6.93 -17.53 -16.10
N GLU A 235 -8.03 -17.91 -16.77
CA GLU A 235 -8.01 -18.68 -18.01
C GLU A 235 -7.25 -17.93 -19.12
N SER A 236 -7.61 -16.67 -19.40
CA SER A 236 -6.94 -15.85 -20.42
C SER A 236 -5.45 -15.67 -20.15
N LEU A 237 -5.07 -15.35 -18.89
CA LEU A 237 -3.67 -15.21 -18.52
C LEU A 237 -2.90 -16.54 -18.60
N SER A 238 -3.52 -17.65 -18.23
CA SER A 238 -2.90 -18.98 -18.27
C SER A 238 -2.74 -19.48 -19.70
N GLN A 239 -3.70 -19.19 -20.58
CA GLN A 239 -3.61 -19.47 -22.00
C GLN A 239 -2.45 -18.70 -22.63
N ALA A 240 -2.32 -17.40 -22.32
CA ALA A 240 -1.18 -16.60 -22.76
C ALA A 240 0.16 -17.17 -22.26
N ALA A 241 0.23 -17.57 -20.98
CA ALA A 241 1.43 -18.20 -20.43
C ALA A 241 1.78 -19.52 -21.15
N SER A 242 0.78 -20.36 -21.41
CA SER A 242 0.95 -21.63 -22.13
C SER A 242 1.47 -21.42 -23.55
N ASN A 243 0.98 -20.39 -24.25
CA ASN A 243 1.43 -20.06 -25.61
C ASN A 243 2.91 -19.61 -25.65
N ASN A 244 3.46 -19.14 -24.53
CA ASN A 244 4.85 -18.72 -24.41
C ASN A 244 5.78 -19.82 -23.88
N GLN A 245 5.26 -20.97 -23.45
CA GLN A 245 6.09 -22.10 -23.01
C GLN A 245 6.87 -22.67 -24.20
N GLY A 246 8.08 -22.15 -24.41
CA GLY A 246 8.97 -22.51 -25.53
C GLY A 246 9.61 -21.31 -26.25
N ASN A 247 9.07 -20.10 -26.07
CA ASN A 247 9.60 -18.86 -26.67
C ASN A 247 10.20 -17.97 -25.58
N ILE A 248 11.53 -18.02 -25.41
CA ILE A 248 12.25 -16.97 -24.66
C ILE A 248 12.23 -15.73 -25.54
N ILE A 249 11.28 -14.83 -25.32
CA ILE A 249 11.23 -13.55 -26.03
C ILE A 249 12.29 -12.63 -25.40
N THR A 250 13.44 -12.52 -26.07
CA THR A 250 14.33 -11.37 -25.94
C THR A 250 13.64 -10.19 -26.61
N LEU A 251 13.12 -9.25 -25.82
CA LEU A 251 12.74 -7.93 -26.33
C LEU A 251 14.03 -7.22 -26.78
N GLU A 252 14.21 -7.07 -28.09
CA GLU A 252 15.24 -6.18 -28.63
C GLU A 252 14.83 -4.73 -28.37
N MET A 253 15.69 -4.06 -27.58
CA MET A 253 15.85 -2.62 -27.26
C MET A 253 14.61 -1.72 -27.17
#